data_AF-A0A7K4F8U7-F1
#
_entry.id   AF-A0A7K4F8U7-F1
#
_cell.length_a   1.000
_cell.length_b   1.000
_cell.length_c   1.000
_cell.angle_alpha   90.00
_cell.angle_beta   90.00
_cell.angle_gamma   90.00
#
_symmetry.space_group_name_H-M   'P 1'
#
loop_
_entity.id
_entity.type
_entity.pdbx_description
1 polymer ?
#
loop_
_entity_poly.entity_id
_entity_poly.type
_entity_poly.pdbx_seq_one_letter_code
_entity_poly.pdbx_strand_id
1 'polypeptide(L)'
;MEIKSEKSIKEYLKTLSDDVIIKYYLDVEYSPFPVLIIEEYTRRFKRKTKDEIIKDLKTQAHHAKKKTQKFGKMAKKHQFVNDATIEKSEEILNQAKKKGYEISEKIAFKGSILGSKLKKGTKSGIKTGINAGKNLKSSPNDGLELLSKLGDLQKAGIITKKEFQEKKKKILSKI
;
A
#
# COMPACT_ATOMS: atom_id res chain seq x y z
N MET A 1 -18.34 20.65 -2.66
CA MET A 1 -18.56 19.45 -1.83
C MET A 1 -19.11 18.36 -2.75
N GLU A 2 -18.39 17.27 -3.00
CA GLU A 2 -19.02 16.09 -3.61
C GLU A 2 -19.99 15.49 -2.59
N ILE A 3 -21.28 15.43 -2.93
CA ILE A 3 -22.28 14.82 -2.07
C ILE A 3 -22.06 13.30 -2.12
N LYS A 4 -22.03 12.63 -0.96
CA LYS A 4 -21.76 11.17 -0.88
C LYS A 4 -22.64 10.34 -1.84
N SER A 5 -23.87 10.79 -2.10
CA SER A 5 -24.81 10.15 -3.02
C SER A 5 -24.39 10.23 -4.50
N GLU A 6 -23.86 11.37 -4.95
CA GLU A 6 -23.41 11.55 -6.34
C GLU A 6 -22.28 10.58 -6.67
N LYS A 7 -21.33 10.44 -5.74
CA LYS A 7 -20.23 9.49 -5.88
C LYS A 7 -20.70 8.05 -5.96
N SER A 8 -21.67 7.66 -5.14
CA SER A 8 -22.27 6.32 -5.19
C SER A 8 -22.98 6.05 -6.52
N ILE A 9 -23.69 7.04 -7.06
CA ILE A 9 -24.37 6.92 -8.36
C ILE A 9 -23.36 6.81 -9.50
N LYS A 10 -22.30 7.64 -9.51
CA LYS A 10 -21.21 7.54 -10.50
C LYS A 10 -20.56 6.15 -10.47
N GLU A 11 -20.30 5.62 -9.29
CA GLU A 11 -19.71 4.29 -9.15
C GLU A 11 -20.66 3.20 -9.65
N TYR A 12 -21.95 3.29 -9.32
CA TYR A 12 -22.96 2.39 -9.87
C TYR A 12 -23.00 2.45 -11.40
N LEU A 13 -23.08 3.64 -11.99
CA LEU A 13 -23.10 3.81 -13.45
C LEU A 13 -21.84 3.22 -14.14
N LYS A 14 -20.67 3.20 -13.48
CA LYS A 14 -19.47 2.52 -14.01
C LYS A 14 -19.58 1.01 -14.04
N THR A 15 -20.34 0.40 -13.12
CA THR A 15 -20.53 -1.07 -13.07
C THR A 15 -21.47 -1.58 -14.15
N LEU A 16 -22.31 -0.71 -14.72
CA LEU A 16 -23.30 -1.08 -15.73
C LEU A 16 -22.65 -1.42 -17.08
N SER A 17 -23.31 -2.31 -17.82
CA SER A 17 -22.93 -2.65 -19.19
C SER A 17 -23.20 -1.50 -20.16
N ASP A 18 -22.48 -1.53 -21.28
CA ASP A 18 -22.57 -0.49 -22.31
C ASP A 18 -23.99 -0.37 -22.90
N ASP A 19 -24.67 -1.50 -23.13
CA ASP A 19 -26.05 -1.52 -23.64
C ASP A 19 -27.05 -0.82 -22.70
N VAL A 20 -26.89 -1.02 -21.38
CA VAL A 20 -27.75 -0.40 -20.37
C VAL A 20 -27.50 1.10 -20.30
N ILE A 21 -26.24 1.53 -20.40
CA ILE A 21 -25.88 2.96 -20.44
C ILE A 21 -26.44 3.63 -21.69
N ILE A 22 -26.41 2.96 -22.85
CA ILE A 22 -27.04 3.48 -24.08
C ILE A 22 -28.55 3.66 -23.87
N LYS A 23 -29.24 2.67 -23.30
CA LYS A 23 -30.67 2.77 -23.02
C LYS A 23 -30.99 3.94 -22.07
N TYR A 24 -30.24 4.08 -20.99
CA TYR A 24 -30.42 5.20 -20.05
C TYR A 24 -30.13 6.56 -20.66
N TYR A 25 -29.21 6.63 -21.62
CA TYR A 25 -28.95 7.86 -22.37
C TYR A 25 -30.09 8.20 -23.35
N LEU A 26 -30.68 7.19 -24.01
CA LEU A 26 -31.85 7.39 -24.89
C LEU A 26 -33.07 7.87 -24.09
N ASP A 27 -33.28 7.31 -22.90
CA ASP A 27 -34.39 7.67 -22.00
C ASP A 27 -33.97 8.73 -20.96
N VAL A 28 -32.94 9.54 -21.24
CA VAL A 28 -32.31 10.42 -20.24
C VAL A 28 -33.27 11.48 -19.69
N GLU A 29 -34.25 11.88 -20.48
CA GLU A 29 -35.31 12.84 -20.11
C GLU A 29 -36.15 12.36 -18.92
N TYR A 30 -36.24 11.03 -18.74
CA TYR A 30 -37.01 10.40 -17.66
C TYR A 30 -36.13 10.00 -16.47
N SER A 31 -34.83 10.26 -16.53
CA SER A 31 -33.91 9.91 -15.45
C SER A 31 -33.89 10.98 -14.36
N PRO A 32 -33.86 10.60 -13.06
CA PRO A 32 -33.64 11.54 -11.96
C PRO A 32 -32.22 12.15 -11.97
N PHE A 33 -31.27 11.56 -12.71
CA PHE A 33 -29.87 12.01 -12.76
C PHE A 33 -29.36 12.14 -14.22
N PRO A 34 -29.96 13.03 -15.03
CA PRO A 34 -29.68 13.11 -16.46
C PRO A 34 -28.23 13.53 -16.75
N VAL A 35 -27.70 14.49 -15.99
CA VAL A 35 -26.32 14.99 -16.15
C VAL A 35 -25.29 13.88 -15.95
N LEU A 36 -25.45 13.05 -14.91
CA LEU A 36 -24.51 11.96 -14.61
C LEU A 36 -24.52 10.86 -15.68
N ILE A 37 -25.68 10.60 -16.27
CA ILE A 37 -25.82 9.63 -17.37
C ILE A 37 -25.15 10.17 -18.64
N ILE A 38 -25.36 11.45 -18.97
CA ILE A 38 -24.74 12.10 -20.12
C ILE A 38 -23.22 12.11 -19.99
N GLU A 39 -22.70 12.42 -18.80
CA GLU A 39 -21.25 12.39 -18.51
C GLU A 39 -20.67 10.97 -18.70
N GLU A 40 -21.29 9.94 -18.12
CA GLU A 40 -20.81 8.57 -18.23
C GLU A 40 -20.94 8.01 -19.66
N TYR A 41 -22.02 8.32 -20.36
CA TYR A 41 -22.19 7.98 -21.78
C TYR A 41 -21.11 8.63 -22.64
N THR A 42 -20.88 9.94 -22.45
CA THR A 42 -19.86 10.69 -23.20
C THR A 42 -18.46 10.19 -22.88
N ARG A 43 -18.19 9.76 -21.64
CA ARG A 43 -16.91 9.15 -21.24
C ARG A 43 -16.66 7.83 -21.95
N ARG A 44 -17.68 6.96 -22.03
CA ARG A 44 -17.58 5.61 -22.63
C ARG A 44 -17.55 5.64 -24.16
N PHE A 45 -18.43 6.44 -24.75
CA PHE A 45 -18.68 6.48 -26.19
C PHE A 45 -18.11 7.73 -26.86
N LYS A 46 -17.10 8.35 -26.25
CA LYS A 46 -16.38 9.47 -26.85
C LYS A 46 -15.95 9.07 -28.25
N ARG A 47 -16.40 9.82 -29.25
CA ARG A 47 -16.02 9.60 -30.65
C ARG A 47 -14.50 9.70 -30.74
N LYS A 48 -13.85 8.59 -31.09
CA LYS A 48 -12.42 8.57 -31.37
C LYS A 48 -12.14 9.54 -32.53
N THR A 49 -11.01 10.22 -32.46
CA THR A 49 -10.58 11.06 -33.60
C THR A 49 -10.28 10.16 -34.81
N LYS A 50 -10.32 10.74 -36.02
CA LYS A 50 -9.99 9.99 -37.25
C LYS A 50 -8.60 9.32 -37.14
N ASP A 51 -7.64 10.00 -36.52
CA ASP A 51 -6.28 9.49 -36.33
C ASP A 51 -6.21 8.33 -35.35
N GLU A 52 -6.96 8.39 -34.24
CA GLU A 52 -7.09 7.28 -33.29
C GLU A 52 -7.71 6.05 -33.95
N ILE A 53 -8.76 6.25 -34.76
CA ILE A 53 -9.41 5.17 -35.52
C ILE A 53 -8.41 4.54 -36.50
N ILE A 54 -7.66 5.34 -37.24
CA ILE A 54 -6.64 4.86 -38.19
C ILE A 54 -5.53 4.10 -37.45
N LYS A 55 -5.08 4.59 -36.30
CA LYS A 55 -4.07 3.93 -35.47
C LYS A 55 -4.54 2.57 -34.97
N ASP A 56 -5.77 2.49 -34.48
CA ASP A 56 -6.37 1.24 -33.99
C ASP A 56 -6.53 0.25 -35.14
N LEU A 57 -7.03 0.69 -36.30
CA LEU A 57 -7.15 -0.14 -37.49
C LEU A 57 -5.79 -0.70 -37.95
N LYS A 58 -4.76 0.15 -38.01
CA LYS A 58 -3.38 -0.29 -38.32
C LYS A 58 -2.87 -1.32 -37.33
N THR A 59 -3.15 -1.13 -36.04
CA THR A 59 -2.75 -2.03 -34.96
C THR A 59 -3.46 -3.38 -35.09
N GLN A 60 -4.77 -3.38 -35.31
CA GLN A 60 -5.57 -4.57 -35.51
C GLN A 60 -5.14 -5.34 -36.78
N ALA A 61 -4.93 -4.63 -37.90
CA ALA A 61 -4.45 -5.21 -39.14
C ALA A 61 -3.06 -5.86 -38.96
N HIS A 62 -2.16 -5.20 -38.22
CA HIS A 62 -0.86 -5.77 -37.87
C HIS A 62 -0.97 -7.03 -37.03
N HIS A 63 -1.84 -7.04 -36.01
CA HIS A 63 -2.08 -8.23 -35.19
C HIS A 63 -2.68 -9.38 -36.00
N ALA A 64 -3.66 -9.09 -36.86
CA ALA A 64 -4.26 -10.07 -37.76
C ALA A 64 -3.19 -10.67 -38.69
N LYS A 65 -2.39 -9.82 -39.34
CA LYS A 65 -1.27 -10.25 -40.19
C LYS A 65 -0.29 -11.16 -39.43
N LYS A 66 0.12 -10.77 -38.22
CA LYS A 66 1.01 -11.60 -37.38
C LYS A 66 0.39 -12.95 -37.02
N LYS A 67 -0.90 -12.99 -36.66
CA LYS A 67 -1.62 -14.24 -36.35
C LYS A 67 -1.68 -15.14 -37.58
N THR A 68 -2.07 -14.61 -38.74
CA THR A 68 -2.13 -15.35 -40.00
C THR A 68 -0.76 -15.92 -40.38
N GLN A 69 0.32 -15.15 -40.23
CA GLN A 69 1.68 -15.65 -40.47
C GLN A 69 2.05 -16.78 -39.50
N LYS A 70 1.69 -16.68 -38.22
CA LYS A 70 1.93 -17.75 -37.24
C LYS A 70 1.17 -19.02 -37.61
N PHE A 71 -0.11 -18.90 -37.96
CA PHE A 71 -0.92 -20.03 -38.42
C PHE A 71 -0.36 -20.64 -39.70
N GLY A 72 0.08 -19.83 -40.67
CA GLY A 72 0.73 -20.33 -41.88
C GLY A 72 2.03 -21.09 -41.59
N LYS A 73 2.86 -20.64 -40.65
CA LYS A 73 4.06 -21.37 -40.20
C LYS A 73 3.71 -22.68 -39.50
N MET A 74 2.66 -22.67 -38.68
CA MET A 74 2.17 -23.85 -37.97
C MET A 74 1.64 -24.92 -38.93
N ALA A 75 0.82 -24.49 -39.91
CA ALA A 75 0.30 -25.36 -40.98
C ALA A 75 1.43 -25.98 -41.81
N LYS A 76 2.44 -25.19 -42.20
CA LYS A 76 3.63 -25.71 -42.91
C LYS A 76 4.43 -26.74 -42.11
N LYS A 77 4.37 -26.68 -40.78
CA LYS A 77 5.05 -27.62 -39.87
C LYS A 77 4.16 -28.82 -39.48
N HIS A 78 2.93 -28.89 -39.97
CA HIS A 78 1.92 -29.86 -39.52
C HIS A 78 1.76 -29.90 -37.99
N GLN A 79 2.04 -28.78 -37.31
CA GLN A 79 1.94 -28.70 -35.85
C GLN A 79 0.47 -28.52 -35.46
N PHE A 80 -0.03 -29.36 -34.56
CA PHE A 80 -1.39 -29.20 -34.05
C PHE A 80 -1.47 -27.98 -33.14
N VAL A 81 -2.65 -27.35 -33.08
CA VAL A 81 -2.91 -26.19 -32.22
C VAL A 81 -2.62 -26.51 -30.75
N ASN A 82 -2.84 -27.76 -30.34
CA ASN A 82 -2.58 -28.23 -28.98
C ASN A 82 -1.09 -28.19 -28.63
N ASP A 83 -0.22 -28.69 -29.50
CA ASP A 83 1.24 -28.71 -29.28
C ASP A 83 1.81 -27.29 -29.18
N ALA A 84 1.34 -26.40 -30.06
CA ALA A 84 1.74 -24.99 -30.04
C ALA A 84 1.21 -24.23 -28.81
N THR A 85 0.08 -24.68 -28.25
CA THR A 85 -0.48 -24.15 -27.01
C THR A 85 0.34 -24.61 -25.81
N ILE A 86 0.74 -25.89 -25.76
CA ILE A 86 1.60 -26.45 -24.71
C ILE A 86 2.96 -25.75 -24.70
N GLU A 87 3.63 -25.67 -25.86
CA GLU A 87 4.93 -24.99 -26.00
C GLU A 87 4.86 -23.54 -25.51
N LYS A 88 3.80 -22.81 -25.89
CA LYS A 88 3.63 -21.42 -25.46
C LYS A 88 3.32 -21.30 -23.98
N SER A 89 2.54 -22.22 -23.41
CA SER A 89 2.27 -22.26 -21.97
C SER A 89 3.56 -22.52 -21.18
N GLU A 90 4.41 -23.43 -21.63
CA GLU A 90 5.73 -23.67 -21.04
C GLU A 90 6.64 -22.43 -21.12
N GLU A 91 6.66 -21.75 -22.27
CA GLU A 91 7.42 -20.50 -22.42
C GLU A 91 6.95 -19.42 -21.44
N ILE A 92 5.63 -19.25 -21.28
CA ILE A 92 5.04 -18.31 -20.32
C ILE A 92 5.43 -18.69 -18.88
N LEU A 93 5.34 -19.97 -18.52
CA LEU A 93 5.76 -20.46 -17.19
C LEU A 93 7.24 -20.19 -16.93
N ASN A 94 8.10 -20.43 -17.91
CA ASN A 94 9.54 -20.19 -17.80
C ASN A 94 9.86 -18.70 -17.65
N GLN A 95 9.20 -17.84 -18.43
CA GLN A 95 9.33 -16.39 -18.28
C GLN A 95 8.85 -15.90 -16.91
N ALA A 96 7.72 -16.42 -16.42
CA ALA A 96 7.19 -16.08 -15.11
C ALA A 96 8.14 -16.52 -13.98
N LYS A 97 8.67 -17.75 -14.05
CA LYS A 97 9.69 -18.26 -13.12
C LYS A 97 10.91 -17.36 -13.10
N LYS A 98 11.48 -17.04 -14.27
CA LYS A 98 12.68 -16.18 -14.38
C LYS A 98 12.45 -14.81 -13.73
N LYS A 99 11.33 -14.15 -14.06
CA LYS A 99 10.96 -12.86 -13.44
C LYS A 99 10.75 -12.99 -11.94
N GLY A 100 10.11 -14.08 -11.49
CA GLY A 100 9.93 -14.39 -10.07
C GLY A 100 11.26 -14.50 -9.32
N TYR A 101 12.23 -15.22 -9.89
CA TYR A 101 13.58 -15.32 -9.35
C TYR A 101 14.27 -13.96 -9.27
N GLU A 102 14.30 -13.19 -10.37
CA GLU A 102 14.91 -11.85 -10.39
C GLU A 102 14.31 -10.90 -9.34
N ILE A 103 12.99 -10.96 -9.14
CA ILE A 103 12.29 -10.19 -8.11
C ILE A 103 12.68 -10.68 -6.71
N SER A 104 12.67 -11.99 -6.49
CA SER A 104 13.00 -12.60 -5.20
C SER A 104 14.43 -12.28 -4.76
N GLU A 105 15.38 -12.29 -5.70
CA GLU A 105 16.78 -11.94 -5.45
C GLU A 105 16.91 -10.48 -5.03
N LYS A 106 16.23 -9.56 -5.75
CA LYS A 106 16.19 -8.14 -5.39
C LYS A 106 15.57 -7.91 -4.01
N ILE A 107 14.52 -8.65 -3.66
CA ILE A 107 13.89 -8.58 -2.34
C ILE A 107 14.85 -9.10 -1.26
N ALA A 108 15.48 -10.25 -1.48
CA ALA A 108 16.43 -10.84 -0.54
C ALA A 108 17.63 -9.92 -0.28
N PHE A 109 18.18 -9.31 -1.34
CA PHE A 109 19.26 -8.34 -1.24
C PHE A 109 18.86 -7.11 -0.41
N LYS A 110 17.71 -6.50 -0.72
CA LYS A 110 17.18 -5.36 0.06
C LYS A 110 16.87 -5.73 1.50
N GLY A 111 16.31 -6.92 1.73
CA GLY A 111 16.03 -7.47 3.05
C GLY A 111 17.29 -7.65 3.89
N SER A 112 18.38 -8.16 3.29
CA SER A 112 19.68 -8.28 3.94
C SER A 112 20.25 -6.92 4.36
N ILE A 113 20.19 -5.93 3.47
CA ILE A 113 20.64 -4.55 3.79
C ILE A 113 19.82 -3.97 4.95
N LEU A 114 18.49 -4.06 4.90
CA LEU A 114 17.61 -3.58 5.96
C LEU A 114 17.87 -4.28 7.29
N GLY A 115 18.01 -5.60 7.28
CA GLY A 115 18.36 -6.40 8.45
C GLY A 115 19.69 -5.97 9.07
N SER A 116 20.70 -5.70 8.24
CA SER A 116 22.00 -5.19 8.73
C SER A 116 21.89 -3.80 9.37
N LYS A 117 21.09 -2.89 8.79
CA LYS A 117 20.83 -1.55 9.35
C LYS A 117 20.08 -1.63 10.68
N LEU A 118 19.05 -2.46 10.77
CA LEU A 118 18.29 -2.68 12.01
C LEU A 118 19.18 -3.27 13.12
N LYS A 119 20.02 -4.26 12.81
CA LYS A 119 20.99 -4.82 13.77
C LYS A 119 22.01 -3.77 14.25
N LYS A 120 22.45 -2.86 13.38
CA LYS A 120 23.34 -1.76 13.78
C LYS A 120 22.63 -0.73 14.67
N GLY A 121 21.43 -0.30 14.27
CA GLY A 121 20.63 0.70 15.01
C GLY A 121 20.19 0.22 16.40
N THR A 122 19.81 -1.06 16.52
CA THR A 122 19.45 -1.67 17.82
C THR A 122 20.68 -1.79 18.73
N LYS A 123 21.84 -2.22 18.21
CA LYS A 123 23.08 -2.25 18.99
C LYS A 123 23.53 -0.87 19.46
N SER A 124 23.41 0.17 18.62
CA SER A 124 23.75 1.54 19.03
C SER A 124 22.76 2.09 20.04
N GLY A 125 21.45 1.86 19.86
CA GLY A 125 20.39 2.31 20.77
C GLY A 125 20.46 1.65 22.15
N ILE A 126 20.80 0.35 22.20
CA ILE A 126 21.01 -0.36 23.47
C ILE A 126 22.27 0.17 24.18
N LYS A 127 23.36 0.43 23.44
CA LYS A 127 24.59 1.01 24.01
C LYS A 127 24.35 2.42 24.56
N THR A 128 23.61 3.27 23.85
CA THR A 128 23.29 4.62 24.33
C THR A 128 22.37 4.57 25.55
N GLY A 129 21.35 3.70 25.56
CA GLY A 129 20.48 3.49 26.72
C GLY A 129 21.23 3.00 27.96
N ILE A 130 22.14 2.04 27.80
CA ILE A 130 22.99 1.53 28.90
C ILE A 130 23.94 2.63 29.41
N ASN A 131 24.53 3.43 28.52
CA ASN A 131 25.42 4.52 28.93
C ASN A 131 24.67 5.66 29.63
N ALA A 132 23.46 6.02 29.16
CA ALA A 132 22.59 6.98 29.84
C ALA A 132 22.19 6.49 31.24
N GLY A 133 21.84 5.20 31.37
CA GLY A 133 21.56 4.58 32.67
C GLY A 133 22.76 4.54 33.63
N LYS A 134 23.98 4.35 33.11
CA LYS A 134 25.21 4.41 33.92
C LYS A 134 25.54 5.83 34.41
N ASN A 135 25.17 6.85 33.66
CA ASN A 135 25.36 8.26 34.04
C ASN A 135 24.27 8.79 35.00
N LEU A 136 23.19 8.04 35.23
CA LEU A 136 22.15 8.33 36.24
C LEU A 136 22.51 7.83 37.65
N LYS A 137 23.80 7.66 37.97
CA LYS A 137 24.22 7.48 39.36
C LYS A 137 23.91 8.77 40.11
N SER A 138 22.83 8.75 40.89
CA SER A 138 22.28 9.88 41.65
C SER A 138 23.36 10.59 42.45
N SER A 139 23.49 11.90 42.25
CA SER A 139 24.34 12.70 43.12
C SER A 139 23.64 12.91 44.48
N PRO A 140 24.36 13.18 45.58
CA PRO A 140 23.75 13.44 46.89
C PRO A 140 22.70 14.56 46.87
N ASN A 141 22.80 15.48 45.90
CA ASN A 141 21.89 16.61 45.74
C ASN A 141 20.47 16.19 45.31
N ASP A 142 20.34 15.08 44.56
CA ASP A 142 19.05 14.58 44.07
C ASP A 142 18.20 14.01 45.22
N GLY A 143 18.85 13.49 46.27
CA GLY A 143 18.18 12.99 47.47
C GLY A 143 17.47 14.08 48.27
N LEU A 144 18.08 15.28 48.32
CA LEU A 144 17.50 16.46 48.97
C LEU A 144 16.30 16.99 48.20
N GLU A 145 16.37 16.99 46.86
CA GLU A 145 15.26 17.41 46.01
C GLU A 145 14.06 16.43 46.10
N LEU A 146 14.34 15.12 46.19
CA LEU A 146 13.32 14.09 46.41
C LEU A 146 12.63 14.24 47.77
N LEU A 147 13.38 14.61 48.83
CA LEU A 147 12.82 14.91 50.15
C LEU A 147 11.89 16.12 50.11
N SER A 148 12.26 17.17 49.36
CA SER A 148 11.42 18.36 49.17
C SER A 148 10.08 18.00 48.51
N LYS A 149 10.13 17.30 47.36
CA LYS A 149 8.92 16.87 46.63
C LYS A 149 8.03 15.94 47.47
N LEU A 150 8.63 15.06 48.28
CA LEU A 150 7.89 14.18 49.17
C LEU A 150 7.11 14.98 50.24
N GLY A 151 7.69 16.08 50.74
CA GLY A 151 7.05 16.99 51.70
C GLY A 151 5.85 17.72 51.09
N ASP A 152 5.97 18.16 49.85
CA ASP A 152 4.88 18.83 49.13
C ASP A 152 3.70 17.88 48.86
N LEU A 153 3.98 16.61 48.55
CA LEU A 153 2.95 15.58 48.41
C LEU A 153 2.20 15.30 49.72
N GLN A 154 2.89 15.36 50.86
CA GLN A 154 2.25 15.24 52.16
C GLN A 154 1.37 16.45 52.46
N LYS A 155 1.84 17.67 52.18
CA LYS A 155 1.07 18.92 52.36
C LYS A 155 -0.17 18.94 51.48
N ALA A 156 -0.08 18.39 50.26
CA ALA A 156 -1.20 18.25 49.34
C ALA A 156 -2.20 17.13 49.74
N GLY A 157 -1.94 16.39 50.84
CA GLY A 157 -2.83 15.33 51.32
C GLY A 157 -2.84 14.05 50.47
N ILE A 158 -1.94 13.94 49.49
CA ILE A 158 -1.88 12.83 48.53
C ILE A 158 -1.32 11.56 49.20
N ILE A 159 -0.47 11.74 50.23
CA ILE A 159 0.12 10.64 51.01
C ILE A 159 -0.17 10.81 52.49
N THR A 160 -0.32 9.69 53.19
CA THR A 160 -0.56 9.72 54.63
C THR A 160 0.73 10.03 55.40
N LYS A 161 0.59 10.58 56.62
CA LYS A 161 1.74 10.93 57.48
C LYS A 161 2.64 9.73 57.80
N LYS A 162 2.06 8.52 57.86
CA LYS A 162 2.79 7.27 58.11
C LYS A 162 3.67 6.90 56.92
N GLU A 163 3.12 6.96 55.71
CA GLU A 163 3.85 6.68 54.46
C GLU A 163 4.95 7.72 54.19
N PHE A 164 4.70 8.98 54.53
CA PHE A 164 5.70 10.04 54.44
C PHE A 164 6.93 9.74 55.31
N GLN A 165 6.73 9.39 56.59
CA GLN A 165 7.84 9.12 57.51
C GLN A 165 8.66 7.91 57.11
N GLU A 166 8.00 6.84 56.64
CA GLU A 166 8.69 5.63 56.19
C GLU A 166 9.53 5.89 54.94
N LYS A 167 8.99 6.61 53.97
CA LYS A 167 9.73 6.98 52.74
C LYS A 167 10.84 8.00 53.02
N LYS A 168 10.61 8.96 53.90
CA LYS A 168 11.62 9.93 54.35
C LYS A 168 12.84 9.22 54.96
N LYS A 169 12.61 8.27 55.87
CA LYS A 169 13.68 7.49 56.51
C LYS A 169 14.50 6.69 55.50
N LYS A 170 13.83 6.09 54.51
CA LYS A 170 14.47 5.31 53.43
C LYS A 170 15.27 6.14 52.44
N ILE A 171 14.91 7.41 52.24
CA ILE A 171 15.69 8.34 51.40
C ILE A 171 16.91 8.84 52.19
N LEU A 172 16.72 9.23 53.45
CA LEU A 172 17.82 9.67 54.33
C LEU A 172 18.86 8.59 54.61
N SER A 173 18.48 7.30 54.57
CA SER A 173 19.45 6.20 54.71
C SER A 173 20.29 5.95 53.45
N LYS A 174 19.96 6.58 52.33
CA LYS A 174 20.62 6.42 51.02
C LYS A 174 21.46 7.64 50.61
N ILE A 175 21.29 8.75 51.32
CA ILE A 175 22.12 9.97 51.24
C ILE A 175 23.28 9.79 52.22
#